data_AF-A0A1T4VZU7-F1
#
_entry.id   AF-A0A1T4VZU7-F1
#
_cell.length_a   1.000
_cell.length_b   1.000
_cell.length_c   1.000
_cell.angle_alpha   90.00
_cell.angle_beta   90.00
_cell.angle_gamma   90.00
#
_symmetry.space_group_name_H-M   'P 1'
#
loop_
_entity.id
_entity.type
_entity.pdbx_description
1 polymer ?
#
loop_
_entity_poly.entity_id
_entity_poly.type
_entity_poly.pdbx_seq_one_letter_code
_entity_poly.pdbx_strand_id
1 'polypeptide(L)'
;MKKINFEIRKEIEELSRKGISQKKMAEILNLNQSTISRELKKCNPYDADKAEKLSVKDKSKDELIISQVLLLRSQGMSLRRIS
;
A
#
# COMPACT_ATOMS: atom_id res chain seq x y z
N MET A 1 6.98 12.56 -6.09
CA MET A 1 5.59 12.17 -5.80
C MET A 1 5.60 11.18 -4.65
N LYS A 2 4.72 11.37 -3.65
CA LYS A 2 4.65 10.47 -2.49
C LYS A 2 4.17 9.08 -2.95
N LYS A 3 4.84 8.01 -2.51
CA LYS A 3 4.48 6.63 -2.85
C LYS A 3 3.35 6.19 -1.91
N ILE A 4 2.35 5.46 -2.43
CA ILE A 4 1.30 4.87 -1.58
C ILE A 4 1.94 3.80 -0.69
N ASN A 5 1.84 4.01 0.62
CA ASN A 5 2.16 3.03 1.66
C ASN A 5 0.88 2.58 2.37
N PHE A 6 0.99 1.65 3.32
CA PHE A 6 -0.16 1.11 4.04
C PHE A 6 -0.94 2.17 4.83
N GLU A 7 -0.26 3.14 5.45
CA GLU A 7 -0.90 4.22 6.22
C GLU A 7 -1.76 5.11 5.32
N ILE A 8 -1.24 5.50 4.15
CA ILE A 8 -2.00 6.25 3.15
C ILE A 8 -3.24 5.46 2.69
N ARG A 9 -3.14 4.13 2.56
CA ARG A 9 -4.31 3.29 2.21
C ARG A 9 -5.39 3.36 3.27
N LYS A 10 -5.02 3.34 4.56
CA LYS A 10 -5.98 3.52 5.66
C LYS A 10 -6.64 4.89 5.62
N GLU A 11 -5.88 5.96 5.37
CA GLU A 11 -6.43 7.31 5.23
C GLU A 11 -7.39 7.40 4.03
N ILE A 12 -7.06 6.79 2.88
CA ILE A 12 -7.97 6.72 1.72
C ILE A 12 -9.26 5.99 2.08
N GLU A 13 -9.18 4.89 2.83
CA GLU A 13 -10.34 4.13 3.27
C GLU A 13 -11.25 4.96 4.18
N GLU A 14 -10.69 5.65 5.18
CA GLU A 14 -11.45 6.53 6.07
C GLU A 14 -12.12 7.69 5.31
N LEU A 15 -11.39 8.35 4.39
CA LEU A 15 -11.92 9.44 3.57
C LEU A 15 -13.03 8.94 2.63
N SER A 16 -12.89 7.72 2.10
CA SER A 16 -13.88 7.09 1.22
C SER A 16 -15.17 6.79 1.97
N ARG A 17 -15.06 6.25 3.20
CA ARG A 17 -16.20 6.05 4.11
C ARG A 17 -16.89 7.36 4.48
N LYS A 18 -16.13 8.46 4.63
CA LYS A 18 -16.65 9.81 4.87
C LYS A 18 -17.28 10.46 3.62
N GLY A 19 -17.28 9.78 2.46
CA GLY A 19 -17.85 10.31 1.22
C GLY A 19 -17.06 11.46 0.59
N ILE A 20 -15.78 11.62 0.97
CA ILE A 20 -14.92 12.67 0.42
C ILE A 20 -14.62 12.36 -1.06
N SER A 21 -14.64 13.38 -1.91
CA SER A 21 -14.37 13.19 -3.35
C SER A 21 -12.88 12.88 -3.62
N GLN A 22 -12.61 12.14 -4.69
CA GLN A 22 -11.24 11.75 -5.07
C GLN A 22 -10.30 12.96 -5.27
N LYS A 23 -10.84 14.08 -5.78
CA LYS A 23 -10.08 15.34 -5.93
C LYS A 23 -9.63 15.88 -4.58
N LYS A 24 -10.53 15.91 -3.59
CA LYS A 24 -10.23 16.41 -2.26
C LYS A 24 -9.32 15.45 -1.48
N MET A 25 -9.47 14.14 -1.67
CA MET A 25 -8.51 13.15 -1.16
C MET A 25 -7.10 13.39 -1.69
N ALA A 26 -6.97 13.66 -2.99
CA ALA A 26 -5.68 13.95 -3.62
C ALA A 26 -5.02 15.20 -3.02
N GLU A 27 -5.80 16.26 -2.77
CA GLU A 27 -5.33 17.48 -2.09
C GLU A 27 -4.88 17.20 -0.65
N ILE A 28 -5.69 16.47 0.14
CA ILE A 28 -5.38 16.12 1.54
C ILE A 28 -4.10 15.27 1.63
N LEU A 29 -3.96 14.27 0.76
CA LEU A 29 -2.88 13.29 0.81
C LEU A 29 -1.63 13.74 0.04
N ASN A 30 -1.69 14.89 -0.62
CA ASN A 30 -0.68 15.39 -1.55
C ASN A 30 -0.29 14.32 -2.60
N LEU A 31 -1.32 13.73 -3.21
CA LEU A 31 -1.21 12.70 -4.25
C LEU A 31 -1.89 13.18 -5.53
N ASN A 32 -1.59 12.54 -6.66
CA ASN A 32 -2.35 12.78 -7.87
C ASN A 32 -3.73 12.11 -7.79
N GLN A 33 -4.74 12.81 -8.31
CA GLN A 33 -6.09 12.25 -8.44
C GLN A 33 -6.10 10.95 -9.25
N SER A 34 -5.29 10.84 -10.29
CA SER A 34 -5.15 9.60 -11.07
C SER A 34 -4.60 8.44 -10.24
N THR A 35 -3.72 8.71 -9.28
CA THR A 35 -3.20 7.71 -8.33
C THR A 35 -4.31 7.24 -7.39
N ILE A 36 -5.09 8.15 -6.82
CA ILE A 36 -6.26 7.82 -5.98
C ILE A 36 -7.26 6.98 -6.76
N SER A 37 -7.58 7.38 -8.00
CA SER A 37 -8.52 6.65 -8.86
C SER A 37 -8.05 5.22 -9.14
N ARG A 38 -6.76 5.02 -9.46
CA ARG A 38 -6.18 3.68 -9.67
C ARG A 38 -6.21 2.86 -8.39
N GLU A 39 -5.91 3.47 -7.25
CA GLU A 39 -5.90 2.77 -5.96
C GLU A 39 -7.31 2.30 -5.58
N LEU A 40 -8.31 3.18 -5.69
CA LEU A 40 -9.71 2.84 -5.41
C LEU A 40 -10.27 1.77 -6.37
N LYS A 41 -9.74 1.65 -7.58
CA LYS A 41 -10.12 0.60 -8.54
C LYS A 41 -9.59 -0.79 -8.17
N LYS A 42 -8.64 -0.92 -7.23
CA LYS A 42 -8.09 -2.23 -6.83
C LYS A 42 -9.13 -3.13 -6.17
N CYS A 43 -10.05 -2.56 -5.41
CA CYS A 43 -11.11 -3.31 -4.75
C CYS A 43 -12.36 -2.45 -4.54
N ASN A 44 -13.54 -3.06 -4.67
CA ASN A 44 -14.83 -2.42 -4.47
C ASN A 44 -15.73 -3.31 -3.59
N PRO A 45 -16.17 -2.86 -2.40
CA PRO A 45 -15.80 -1.61 -1.72
C PRO A 45 -14.30 -1.54 -1.39
N TYR A 46 -13.76 -0.33 -1.31
CA TYR A 46 -12.34 -0.12 -1.03
C TYR A 46 -11.98 -0.50 0.41
N ASP A 47 -10.90 -1.26 0.56
CA ASP A 47 -10.39 -1.79 1.82
C ASP A 47 -8.86 -1.78 1.77
N ALA A 48 -8.23 -1.14 2.77
CA ALA A 48 -6.79 -0.92 2.78
C ALA A 48 -5.99 -2.23 2.82
N ASP A 49 -6.44 -3.22 3.61
CA ASP A 49 -5.80 -4.52 3.75
C ASP A 49 -5.85 -5.34 2.45
N LYS A 50 -6.99 -5.32 1.75
CA LYS A 50 -7.12 -5.95 0.42
C LYS A 50 -6.24 -5.24 -0.62
N ALA A 51 -6.23 -3.91 -0.63
CA ALA A 51 -5.42 -3.13 -1.56
C ALA A 51 -3.92 -3.34 -1.35
N GLU A 52 -3.47 -3.47 -0.09
CA GLU A 52 -2.08 -3.84 0.26
C GLU A 52 -1.73 -5.22 -0.29
N LYS A 53 -2.55 -6.24 -0.02
CA LYS A 53 -2.32 -7.61 -0.49
C LYS A 53 -2.24 -7.70 -2.01
N LEU A 54 -3.10 -6.97 -2.72
CA LEU A 54 -3.06 -6.89 -4.19
C LEU A 54 -1.79 -6.19 -4.68
N SER A 55 -1.35 -5.13 -4.00
CA SER A 55 -0.10 -4.44 -4.32
C SER A 55 1.14 -5.31 -4.12
N VAL A 56 1.08 -6.33 -3.26
CA VAL A 56 2.16 -7.30 -3.04
C VAL A 56 2.18 -8.37 -4.11
N LYS A 57 1.02 -8.72 -4.69
CA LYS A 57 0.94 -9.69 -5.80
C LYS A 57 1.57 -9.20 -7.10
N ASP A 58 1.60 -7.89 -7.32
CA ASP A 58 2.28 -7.27 -8.46
C ASP A 58 3.80 -7.19 -8.29
N LYS A 59 4.33 -7.48 -7.09
CA LYS A 59 5.77 -7.49 -6.86
C LYS A 59 6.40 -8.71 -7.51
N SER A 60 7.56 -8.53 -8.13
CA SER A 60 8.34 -9.65 -8.66
C SER A 60 8.69 -10.62 -7.53
N LYS A 61 8.98 -11.88 -7.88
CA LYS A 61 9.43 -12.90 -6.93
C LYS A 61 10.64 -12.41 -6.12
N ASP A 62 11.54 -11.66 -6.75
CA ASP A 62 12.73 -11.10 -6.12
C ASP A 62 12.39 -10.02 -5.08
N GLU A 63 11.44 -9.14 -5.39
CA GLU A 63 10.99 -8.12 -4.44
C GLU A 63 10.31 -8.73 -3.20
N LEU A 64 9.59 -9.84 -3.39
CA LEU A 64 8.99 -10.59 -2.28
C LEU A 64 10.06 -11.22 -1.39
N ILE A 65 11.06 -11.86 -2.00
CA ILE A 65 12.20 -12.45 -1.28
C ILE A 65 12.94 -11.36 -0.49
N ILE A 66 13.25 -10.22 -1.11
CA ILE A 66 13.93 -9.09 -0.46
C ILE A 66 13.10 -8.58 0.72
N SER A 67 11.79 -8.39 0.53
CA SER A 67 10.89 -7.93 1.61
C SER A 67 10.87 -8.91 2.78
N GLN A 68 10.85 -10.21 2.50
CA GLN A 68 10.86 -11.25 3.52
C GLN A 68 12.20 -11.31 4.27
N VAL A 69 13.33 -11.24 3.56
CA VAL A 69 14.67 -11.19 4.18
C VAL A 69 14.80 -9.98 5.11
N LEU A 70 14.32 -8.80 4.69
CA LEU A 70 14.35 -7.58 5.53
C LEU A 70 13.52 -7.74 6.81
N LEU A 71 12.34 -8.34 6.72
CA LEU A 71 11.47 -8.59 7.89
C LEU A 71 12.11 -9.57 8.88
N LEU A 72 12.72 -10.64 8.39
CA LEU A 72 13.41 -11.62 9.24
C LEU A 72 14.65 -11.01 9.92
N ARG A 73 15.37 -10.11 9.21
CA ARG A 73 16.49 -9.37 9.79
C ARG A 73 16.05 -8.37 10.86
N SER A 74 14.91 -7.69 10.70
CA SER A 74 14.40 -6.78 11.73
C SER A 74 13.96 -7.53 12.99
N GLN A 75 13.62 -8.82 12.88
CA GLN A 75 13.40 -9.74 14.01
C GLN A 75 14.71 -10.27 14.63
N GLY A 76 15.87 -9.79 14.19
CA GLY A 76 17.17 -10.19 14.73
C GLY A 76 17.78 -11.46 14.12
N MET A 77 17.20 -12.00 13.04
CA MET A 77 17.79 -13.16 12.37
C MET A 77 19.03 -12.77 11.55
N SER A 78 20.07 -13.58 11.67
CA SER A 78 21.29 -13.44 10.88
C SER A 78 21.11 -14.03 9.48
N LEU A 79 21.85 -13.52 8.50
CA LEU A 79 21.77 -13.99 7.10
C LEU A 79 22.10 -15.49 6.97
N ARG A 80 23.01 -16.02 7.79
CA ARG A 80 23.35 -17.46 7.85
C ARG A 80 22.16 -18.35 8.23
N ARG A 81 21.16 -17.78 8.91
CA ARG A 81 19.96 -18.48 9.36
C ARG A 81 18.79 -18.35 8.38
N ILE A 82 18.92 -17.43 7.41
CA ILE A 82 17.93 -17.15 6.36
C ILE A 82 18.31 -17.86 5.05
N SER A 83 19.62 -18.11 4.83
CA SER A 83 20.17 -18.79 3.64
C SER A 83 19.88 -20.27 3.60
#